data_AF-A0A848NEQ6-F1
#
_entry.id   AF-A0A848NEQ6-F1
#
_cell.length_a   1.000
_cell.length_b   1.000
_cell.length_c   1.000
_cell.angle_alpha   90.00
_cell.angle_beta   90.00
_cell.angle_gamma   90.00
#
_symmetry.space_group_name_H-M   'P 1'
#
loop_
_entity.id
_entity.type
_entity.pdbx_description
1 polymer ?
#
loop_
_entity_poly.entity_id
_entity_poly.type
_entity_poly.pdbx_seq_one_letter_code
_entity_poly.pdbx_strand_id
1 'polypeptide(L)'
;MANTYIQIYIQFIFAVQGRQNLIHSSKREELQKYISGIIKNNNQKLLAIHANPDHIHLLVGFNNLNFKISDFVRDIKANSSRFINEEKWLNGKFNWQEGYGAFSYSKSQIDKVVNYILNQEEHHKKKNFKEEYLELLNKFEIQYEEKYVFEFYND
;
A
#
# COMPACT_ATOMS: atom_id res chain seq x y z
N MET A 1 20.78 2.65 18.11
CA MET A 1 21.97 2.18 18.86
C MET A 1 23.14 2.12 17.90
N ALA A 2 24.36 2.47 18.33
CA ALA A 2 25.51 2.64 17.43
C ALA A 2 25.94 1.35 16.70
N ASN A 3 25.60 0.18 17.23
CA ASN A 3 26.00 -1.14 16.70
C ASN A 3 24.83 -1.90 16.05
N THR A 4 23.78 -1.22 15.59
CA THR A 4 22.61 -1.84 14.96
C THR A 4 22.64 -1.64 13.45
N TYR A 5 22.67 -2.75 12.72
CA TYR A 5 22.63 -2.78 11.27
C TYR A 5 21.37 -3.54 10.84
N ILE A 6 20.51 -2.89 10.07
CA ILE A 6 19.24 -3.48 9.61
C ILE A 6 19.12 -3.31 8.11
N GLN A 7 18.50 -4.30 7.49
CA GLN A 7 18.09 -4.27 6.10
C GLN A 7 16.79 -5.06 5.97
N ILE A 8 15.67 -4.35 6.10
CA ILE A 8 14.33 -4.93 6.09
C ILE A 8 13.49 -4.20 5.06
N TYR A 9 12.84 -4.97 4.20
CA TYR A 9 11.97 -4.46 3.15
C TYR A 9 10.62 -5.13 3.25
N ILE A 10 9.56 -4.33 3.37
CA ILE A 10 8.19 -4.82 3.45
C ILE A 10 7.36 -4.10 2.40
N GLN A 11 6.66 -4.88 1.59
CA GLN A 11 5.58 -4.41 0.75
C GLN A 11 4.28 -4.40 1.54
N PHE A 12 3.60 -3.26 1.56
CA PHE A 12 2.26 -3.11 2.10
C PHE A 12 1.25 -2.98 0.97
N ILE A 13 0.07 -3.60 1.17
CA ILE A 13 -1.06 -3.49 0.27
C ILE A 13 -2.32 -3.24 1.10
N PHE A 14 -3.14 -2.27 0.69
CA PHE A 14 -4.46 -2.06 1.27
C PHE A 14 -5.41 -1.42 0.25
N ALA A 15 -6.71 -1.63 0.45
CA ALA A 15 -7.77 -1.30 -0.50
C ALA A 15 -8.61 -0.09 -0.07
N VAL A 16 -9.21 0.62 -1.03
CA VAL A 16 -10.20 1.66 -0.78
C VAL A 16 -11.52 1.04 -0.32
N GLN A 17 -12.26 1.71 0.55
CA GLN A 17 -13.56 1.25 1.02
C GLN A 17 -14.68 1.87 0.19
N GLY A 18 -15.46 1.05 -0.50
CA GLY A 18 -16.62 1.45 -1.29
C GLY A 18 -16.26 1.91 -2.71
N ARG A 19 -17.13 1.56 -3.68
CA ARG A 19 -16.99 1.89 -5.11
C ARG A 19 -16.94 3.39 -5.40
N GLN A 20 -17.60 4.19 -4.56
CA GLN A 20 -17.63 5.65 -4.67
C GLN A 20 -16.31 6.33 -4.24
N ASN A 21 -15.36 5.57 -3.66
CA ASN A 21 -14.12 6.09 -3.09
C ASN A 21 -12.88 5.78 -3.94
N LEU A 22 -13.05 5.47 -5.23
CA LEU A 22 -11.93 5.18 -6.12
C LEU A 22 -11.01 6.41 -6.28
N ILE A 23 -9.71 6.14 -6.31
CA ILE A 23 -8.67 7.14 -6.50
C ILE A 23 -8.60 7.50 -7.98
N HIS A 24 -8.98 8.73 -8.31
CA HIS A 24 -8.91 9.21 -9.68
C HIS A 24 -7.45 9.36 -10.14
N SER A 25 -7.15 8.98 -11.39
CA SER A 25 -5.78 8.99 -11.94
C SER A 25 -5.12 10.36 -11.85
N SER A 26 -5.88 11.45 -12.04
CA SER A 26 -5.41 12.83 -11.90
C SER A 26 -4.94 13.21 -10.49
N LYS A 27 -5.37 12.46 -9.46
CA LYS A 27 -5.00 12.67 -8.05
C LYS A 27 -3.93 11.71 -7.55
N ARG A 28 -3.56 10.70 -8.37
CA ARG A 28 -2.58 9.66 -8.02
C ARG A 28 -1.25 10.27 -7.57
N GLU A 29 -0.64 11.12 -8.38
CA GLU A 29 0.67 11.69 -8.07
C GLU A 29 0.66 12.50 -6.76
N GLU A 30 -0.40 13.27 -6.53
CA GLU A 30 -0.61 14.07 -5.33
C GLU A 30 -0.71 13.19 -4.08
N LEU A 31 -1.51 12.12 -4.12
CA LEU A 31 -1.63 11.15 -3.04
C LEU A 31 -0.29 10.47 -2.72
N GLN A 32 0.43 10.05 -3.76
CA GLN A 32 1.71 9.35 -3.59
C GLN A 32 2.78 10.25 -2.95
N LYS A 33 2.83 11.53 -3.34
CA LYS A 33 3.69 12.53 -2.71
C LYS A 33 3.33 12.73 -1.24
N TYR A 34 2.04 12.83 -0.92
CA TYR A 34 1.58 12.97 0.46
C TYR A 34 1.98 11.75 1.33
N ILE A 35 1.74 10.54 0.84
CA ILE A 35 2.12 9.29 1.52
C ILE A 35 3.64 9.17 1.70
N SER A 36 4.42 9.57 0.69
CA SER A 36 5.88 9.65 0.80
C SER A 36 6.32 10.54 1.98
N GLY A 37 5.65 11.69 2.17
CA GLY A 37 5.84 12.56 3.33
C GLY A 37 5.53 11.87 4.67
N ILE A 38 4.41 11.15 4.77
CA ILE A 38 4.05 10.40 5.99
C ILE A 38 5.13 9.35 6.33
N ILE A 39 5.58 8.58 5.33
CA ILE A 39 6.57 7.51 5.51
C ILE A 39 7.92 8.10 5.95
N LYS A 40 8.33 9.22 5.34
CA LYS A 40 9.54 9.95 5.72
C LYS A 40 9.45 10.47 7.16
N ASN A 41 8.31 11.03 7.57
CA ASN A 41 8.10 11.54 8.94
C ASN A 41 8.10 10.41 9.99
N ASN A 42 7.77 9.18 9.58
CA ASN A 42 7.92 7.98 10.40
C ASN A 42 9.36 7.41 10.41
N ASN A 43 10.33 8.17 9.90
CA ASN A 43 11.74 7.78 9.78
C ASN A 43 11.97 6.51 8.95
N GLN A 44 11.09 6.22 7.98
CA GLN A 44 11.26 5.09 7.05
C GLN A 44 11.57 5.58 5.63
N LYS A 45 12.04 4.67 4.77
CA LYS A 45 12.36 4.99 3.37
C LYS A 45 11.35 4.35 2.44
N LEU A 46 10.59 5.17 1.71
CA LEU A 46 9.77 4.70 0.60
C LEU A 46 10.69 4.35 -0.59
N LEU A 47 10.56 3.14 -1.12
CA LEU A 47 11.33 2.64 -2.26
C LEU A 47 10.51 2.63 -3.55
N ALA A 48 9.23 2.26 -3.46
CA ALA A 48 8.29 2.32 -4.56
C ALA A 48 6.87 2.51 -4.03
N ILE A 49 6.03 3.18 -4.81
CA ILE A 49 4.62 3.40 -4.53
C ILE A 49 3.85 3.38 -5.85
N HIS A 50 2.68 2.76 -5.84
CA HIS A 50 1.69 2.92 -6.90
C HIS A 50 0.29 2.87 -6.31
N ALA A 51 -0.48 3.94 -6.51
CA ALA A 51 -1.89 4.00 -6.15
C ALA A 51 -2.76 3.68 -7.37
N ASN A 52 -3.30 2.46 -7.39
CA ASN A 52 -4.36 2.04 -8.30
C ASN A 52 -5.69 2.71 -7.87
N PRO A 53 -6.73 2.68 -8.72
CA PRO A 53 -8.03 3.25 -8.35
C PRO A 53 -8.62 2.64 -7.06
N ASP A 54 -8.47 1.34 -6.87
CA ASP A 54 -9.12 0.57 -5.80
C ASP A 54 -8.18 0.09 -4.69
N HIS A 55 -6.86 0.21 -4.87
CA HIS A 55 -5.87 -0.18 -3.86
C HIS A 55 -4.51 0.49 -4.08
N ILE A 56 -3.58 0.28 -3.14
CA ILE A 56 -2.25 0.85 -3.21
C ILE A 56 -1.19 -0.16 -2.81
N HIS A 57 -0.04 -0.12 -3.51
CA HIS A 57 1.17 -0.82 -3.13
C HIS A 57 2.22 0.16 -2.61
N LEU A 58 2.89 -0.21 -1.51
CA LEU A 58 4.02 0.52 -0.93
C LEU A 58 5.15 -0.45 -0.69
N LEU A 59 6.36 -0.21 -1.22
CA LEU A 59 7.57 -0.91 -0.78
C LEU A 59 8.38 0.01 0.12
N VAL A 60 8.56 -0.40 1.37
CA VAL A 60 9.22 0.40 2.40
C VAL A 60 10.49 -0.31 2.87
N GLY A 61 11.61 0.41 2.86
CA GLY A 61 12.84 0.04 3.55
C GLY A 61 12.84 0.63 4.96
N PHE A 62 13.07 -0.23 5.96
CA PHE A 62 12.99 0.17 7.36
C PHE A 62 14.35 0.67 7.86
N ASN A 63 14.37 1.90 8.39
CA ASN A 63 15.56 2.51 9.01
C ASN A 63 15.47 2.57 10.54
N ASN A 64 14.26 2.45 11.09
CA ASN A 64 13.99 2.34 12.52
C ASN A 64 13.05 1.15 12.72
N LEU A 65 13.12 0.47 13.87
CA LEU A 65 12.22 -0.64 14.24
C LEU A 65 11.46 -0.38 15.54
N ASN A 66 11.60 0.80 16.13
CA ASN A 66 10.92 1.19 17.36
C ASN A 66 9.47 1.65 17.08
N PHE A 67 8.66 0.78 16.50
CA PHE A 67 7.21 0.97 16.27
C PHE A 67 6.53 -0.36 15.92
N LYS A 68 5.19 -0.38 15.97
CA LYS A 68 4.40 -1.51 15.48
C LYS A 68 4.01 -1.30 14.02
N ILE A 69 4.13 -2.33 13.20
CA ILE A 69 3.71 -2.28 11.79
C ILE A 69 2.25 -1.84 11.65
N SER A 70 1.36 -2.31 12.54
CA SER A 70 -0.05 -1.92 12.53
C SER A 70 -0.26 -0.42 12.78
N ASP A 71 0.51 0.18 13.69
CA ASP A 71 0.47 1.63 13.94
C ASP A 71 0.97 2.40 12.72
N PHE A 72 2.05 1.95 12.08
CA PHE A 72 2.59 2.58 10.87
C PHE A 72 1.60 2.57 9.70
N VAL A 73 0.97 1.43 9.43
CA VAL A 73 -0.04 1.34 8.36
C VAL A 73 -1.29 2.14 8.71
N ARG A 74 -1.73 2.12 9.98
CA ARG A 74 -2.84 2.95 10.46
C ARG A 74 -2.55 4.43 10.22
N ASP A 75 -1.35 4.90 10.56
CA ASP A 75 -0.99 6.31 10.43
C ASP A 75 -0.94 6.75 8.96
N ILE A 76 -0.45 5.89 8.05
CA ILE A 76 -0.53 6.13 6.61
C ILE A 76 -1.99 6.26 6.16
N LYS A 77 -2.84 5.29 6.53
CA LYS A 77 -4.25 5.24 6.11
C LYS A 77 -5.04 6.42 6.68
N ALA A 78 -4.87 6.72 7.96
CA ALA A 78 -5.60 7.79 8.64
C ALA A 78 -5.23 9.17 8.10
N ASN A 79 -3.92 9.47 8.00
CA ASN A 79 -3.48 10.78 7.51
C ASN A 79 -3.79 10.98 6.02
N SER A 80 -3.61 9.96 5.17
CA SER A 80 -3.98 10.06 3.75
C SER A 80 -5.50 10.19 3.56
N SER A 81 -6.32 9.46 4.33
CA SER A 81 -7.77 9.63 4.26
C SER A 81 -8.19 11.04 4.69
N ARG A 82 -7.59 11.58 5.76
CA ARG A 82 -7.85 12.95 6.20
C ARG A 82 -7.53 13.94 5.08
N PHE A 83 -6.35 13.83 4.48
CA PHE A 83 -5.93 14.68 3.36
C PHE A 83 -6.91 14.64 2.18
N ILE A 84 -7.27 13.45 1.70
CA ILE A 84 -8.22 13.28 0.58
C ILE A 84 -9.58 13.94 0.89
N ASN A 85 -10.06 13.79 2.13
CA ASN A 85 -11.32 14.35 2.57
C ASN A 85 -11.27 15.88 2.73
N GLU A 86 -10.17 16.42 3.26
CA GLU A 86 -9.95 17.88 3.40
C GLU A 86 -9.88 18.56 2.03
N GLU A 87 -9.23 17.92 1.06
CA GLU A 87 -9.16 18.39 -0.32
C GLU A 87 -10.43 18.13 -1.14
N LYS A 88 -11.45 17.48 -0.55
CA LYS A 88 -12.76 17.20 -1.17
C LYS A 88 -12.66 16.53 -2.54
N TRP A 89 -11.81 15.52 -2.68
CA TRP A 89 -11.64 14.82 -3.97
C TRP A 89 -12.88 14.04 -4.40
N LEU A 90 -13.80 13.78 -3.48
CA LEU A 90 -15.00 12.98 -3.68
C LEU A 90 -16.21 13.70 -3.05
N ASN A 91 -17.41 13.43 -3.57
CA ASN A 91 -18.68 13.94 -3.02
C ASN A 91 -19.08 13.27 -1.70
N GLY A 92 -18.26 12.34 -1.19
CA GLY A 92 -18.47 11.61 0.05
C GLY A 92 -17.17 11.49 0.85
N LYS A 93 -17.19 10.63 1.87
CA LYS A 93 -16.04 10.40 2.74
C LYS A 93 -15.19 9.25 2.20
N PHE A 94 -13.95 9.57 1.81
CA PHE A 94 -12.92 8.59 1.53
C PHE A 94 -12.54 7.84 2.80
N ASN A 95 -12.48 6.51 2.72
CA ASN A 95 -11.88 5.65 3.73
C ASN A 95 -11.13 4.51 3.03
N TRP A 96 -10.07 4.02 3.67
CA TRP A 96 -9.48 2.73 3.33
C TRP A 96 -10.24 1.60 4.06
N GLN A 97 -10.31 0.41 3.47
CA GLN A 97 -10.86 -0.78 4.15
C GLN A 97 -10.03 -1.14 5.38
N GLU A 98 -10.61 -1.92 6.30
CA GLU A 98 -9.85 -2.50 7.41
C GLU A 98 -8.80 -3.52 6.92
N GLY A 99 -7.78 -3.78 7.74
CA GLY A 99 -6.70 -4.71 7.37
C GLY A 99 -5.66 -4.15 6.39
N TYR A 100 -4.64 -4.97 6.11
CA TYR A 100 -3.57 -4.74 5.15
C TYR A 100 -2.82 -6.05 4.87
N GLY A 101 -2.28 -6.20 3.66
CA GLY A 101 -1.23 -7.19 3.37
C GLY A 101 0.15 -6.64 3.72
N ALA A 102 1.05 -7.50 4.20
CA ALA A 102 2.45 -7.16 4.48
C ALA A 102 3.36 -8.32 4.05
N PHE A 103 4.26 -8.06 3.11
CA PHE A 103 5.09 -9.10 2.47
C PHE A 103 6.56 -8.70 2.52
N SER A 104 7.43 -9.54 3.10
CA SER A 104 8.86 -9.25 3.24
C SER A 104 9.67 -9.69 2.03
N TYR A 105 10.71 -8.93 1.69
CA TYR A 105 11.61 -9.24 0.57
C TYR A 105 13.08 -9.14 0.96
N SER A 106 13.92 -9.96 0.33
CA SER A 106 15.39 -9.85 0.45
C SER A 106 15.94 -8.75 -0.46
N LYS A 107 17.15 -8.25 -0.17
CA LYS A 107 17.78 -7.16 -0.95
C LYS A 107 17.90 -7.46 -2.44
N SER A 108 18.12 -8.72 -2.81
CA SER A 108 18.28 -9.16 -4.21
C SER A 108 16.97 -9.09 -5.00
N GLN A 109 15.81 -9.05 -4.32
CA GLN A 109 14.50 -8.99 -4.95
C GLN A 109 13.99 -7.56 -5.17
N ILE A 110 14.62 -6.57 -4.55
CA ILE A 110 14.08 -5.20 -4.46
C ILE A 110 13.85 -4.58 -5.83
N ASP A 111 14.79 -4.70 -6.76
CA ASP A 111 14.63 -4.07 -8.08
C ASP A 111 13.46 -4.70 -8.85
N LYS A 112 13.24 -6.01 -8.69
CA LYS A 112 12.08 -6.71 -9.25
C LYS A 112 10.77 -6.21 -8.64
N VAL A 113 10.72 -6.01 -7.33
CA VAL A 113 9.50 -5.54 -6.63
C VAL A 113 9.22 -4.06 -6.94
N VAL A 114 10.26 -3.22 -7.01
CA VAL A 114 10.15 -1.82 -7.45
C VAL A 114 9.57 -1.76 -8.85
N ASN A 115 10.13 -2.52 -9.79
CA ASN A 115 9.63 -2.56 -11.17
C ASN A 115 8.18 -3.07 -11.23
N TYR A 116 7.84 -4.09 -10.44
CA TYR A 116 6.46 -4.59 -10.36
C TYR A 116 5.48 -3.52 -9.86
N ILE A 117 5.83 -2.78 -8.80
CA ILE A 117 4.98 -1.71 -8.25
C ILE A 117 4.86 -0.54 -9.23
N LEU A 118 5.95 -0.09 -9.83
CA LEU A 118 5.90 1.07 -10.74
C LEU A 118 5.14 0.80 -12.05
N ASN A 119 4.99 -0.47 -12.45
CA ASN A 119 4.28 -0.90 -13.66
C ASN A 119 2.87 -1.46 -13.38
N GLN A 120 2.27 -1.12 -12.24
CA GLN A 120 0.93 -1.59 -11.83
C GLN A 120 -0.18 -1.26 -12.83
N GLU A 121 -0.12 -0.10 -13.48
CA GLU A 121 -1.08 0.27 -14.53
C GLU A 121 -1.06 -0.72 -15.71
N GLU A 122 0.11 -1.20 -16.13
CA GLU A 122 0.22 -2.23 -17.18
C GLU A 122 -0.14 -3.63 -16.67
N HIS A 123 0.15 -3.92 -15.40
CA HIS A 123 -0.22 -5.18 -14.74
C HIS A 123 -1.74 -5.38 -14.76
N HIS A 124 -2.50 -4.33 -14.42
CA HIS A 124 -3.94 -4.39 -14.32
C HIS A 124 -4.69 -4.42 -15.66
N LYS A 125 -4.00 -4.24 -16.79
CA LYS A 125 -4.58 -4.56 -18.11
C LYS A 125 -4.84 -6.06 -18.30
N LYS A 126 -4.25 -6.91 -17.47
CA LYS A 126 -4.29 -8.38 -17.62
C LYS A 126 -4.84 -9.12 -16.40
N LYS A 127 -4.91 -8.46 -15.24
CA LYS A 127 -5.21 -9.08 -13.96
C LYS A 127 -5.94 -8.09 -13.06
N ASN A 128 -7.05 -8.50 -12.45
CA ASN A 128 -7.74 -7.64 -11.49
C ASN A 128 -7.09 -7.70 -10.09
N PHE A 129 -7.43 -6.75 -9.23
CA PHE A 129 -6.85 -6.66 -7.89
C PHE A 129 -7.14 -7.90 -7.03
N LYS A 130 -8.32 -8.52 -7.17
CA LYS A 130 -8.65 -9.75 -6.43
C LYS A 130 -7.67 -10.88 -6.75
N GLU A 131 -7.48 -11.15 -8.04
CA GLU A 131 -6.56 -12.17 -8.52
C GLU A 131 -5.13 -11.91 -8.03
N GLU A 132 -4.66 -10.67 -8.15
CA GLU A 132 -3.33 -10.27 -7.71
C GLU A 132 -3.13 -10.47 -6.20
N TYR A 133 -4.08 -10.00 -5.38
CA TYR A 133 -3.96 -10.10 -3.92
C TYR A 133 -3.95 -11.56 -3.46
N LEU A 134 -4.84 -12.40 -4.00
CA LEU A 134 -4.88 -13.83 -3.69
C LEU A 134 -3.61 -14.54 -4.15
N GLU A 135 -3.07 -14.20 -5.32
CA GLU A 135 -1.79 -14.74 -5.78
C GLU A 135 -0.63 -14.36 -4.86
N LEU A 136 -0.60 -13.13 -4.33
CA LEU A 136 0.40 -12.72 -3.35
C LEU A 136 0.26 -13.51 -2.05
N LEU A 137 -0.95 -13.66 -1.50
CA LEU A 137 -1.18 -14.48 -0.31
C LEU A 137 -0.69 -15.92 -0.52
N ASN A 138 -1.04 -16.53 -1.65
CA ASN A 138 -0.63 -17.89 -2.00
C ASN A 138 0.89 -18.00 -2.19
N LYS A 139 1.50 -17.06 -2.91
CA LYS A 139 2.95 -17.02 -3.17
C LYS A 139 3.79 -16.89 -1.89
N PHE A 140 3.26 -16.19 -0.89
CA PHE A 140 3.89 -16.02 0.41
C PHE A 140 3.43 -17.05 1.44
N GLU A 141 2.65 -18.05 1.02
CA GLU A 141 2.15 -19.13 1.88
C GLU A 141 1.40 -18.62 3.12
N ILE A 142 0.70 -17.49 2.99
CA ILE A 142 -0.11 -16.92 4.06
C ILE A 142 -1.45 -17.66 4.09
N GLN A 143 -1.80 -18.24 5.23
CA GLN A 143 -3.13 -18.80 5.45
C GLN A 143 -4.16 -17.66 5.60
N TYR A 144 -5.26 -17.75 4.87
CA TYR A 144 -6.38 -16.81 4.96
C TYR A 144 -7.71 -17.54 4.75
N GLU A 145 -8.78 -16.94 5.25
CA GLU A 145 -10.14 -17.34 4.89
C GLU A 145 -10.69 -16.34 3.88
N GLU A 146 -11.31 -16.81 2.80
CA GLU A 146 -11.84 -15.95 1.72
C GLU A 146 -12.88 -14.93 2.20
N LYS A 147 -13.53 -15.16 3.34
CA LYS A 147 -14.49 -14.20 3.92
C LYS A 147 -13.83 -13.01 4.64
N TYR A 148 -12.51 -13.06 4.85
CA TYR A 148 -11.73 -12.04 5.56
C TYR A 148 -10.71 -11.30 4.67
N VAL A 149 -10.70 -11.57 3.36
CA VAL A 149 -9.96 -10.72 2.41
C VAL A 149 -10.76 -9.44 2.11
N PHE A 150 -10.14 -8.50 1.39
CA PHE A 150 -10.79 -7.23 1.05
C PHE A 150 -12.11 -7.44 0.30
N GLU A 151 -13.00 -6.45 0.43
CA GLU A 151 -14.09 -6.28 -0.51
C GLU A 151 -13.51 -5.84 -1.86
N PHE A 152 -13.70 -6.65 -2.88
CA PHE A 152 -13.26 -6.32 -4.23
C PHE A 152 -14.42 -5.75 -5.03
N TYR A 153 -14.15 -4.66 -5.73
CA TYR A 153 -15.11 -4.00 -6.60
C TYR A 153 -14.75 -4.33 -8.03
N ASN A 154 -15.33 -5.40 -8.56
CA ASN A 154 -15.18 -5.72 -9.98
C ASN A 154 -15.80 -4.59 -10.83
N ASP A 155 -15.05 -4.16 -11.84
CA ASP A 155 -15.60 -3.56 -13.06
C ASP A 155 -16.19 -4.65 -13.95
#